data_AF-A0A537X1J8-F1
#
_entry.id   AF-A0A537X1J8-F1
#
_cell.length_a   1.000
_cell.length_b   1.000
_cell.length_c   1.000
_cell.angle_alpha   90.00
_cell.angle_beta   90.00
_cell.angle_gamma   90.00
#
_symmetry.space_group_name_H-M   'P 1'
#
loop_
_entity.id
_entity.type
_entity.pdbx_description
1 polymer ?
#
loop_
_entity_poly.entity_id
_entity_poly.type
_entity_poly.pdbx_seq_one_letter_code
_entity_poly.pdbx_strand_id
1 'polypeptide(L)'
;MDPQAFLDHLTADPEVDGSLVHVQELPARPPLVQPFPAGFPEVLVGRLGLLGIDGLYPHQAEGLAALADGRDVMLATGTASGKSLVYQVAFAQAALTVPKATALFLFPTKALARDQLRSVRS
;
A
#
# COMPACT_ATOMS: atom_id res chain seq x y z
N MET A 1 -17.12 8.08 -11.98
CA MET A 1 -18.36 7.30 -11.77
C MET A 1 -18.93 7.79 -10.45
N ASP A 2 -20.13 8.35 -10.45
CA ASP A 2 -20.82 8.75 -9.24
C ASP A 2 -21.56 7.51 -8.70
N PRO A 3 -21.14 6.94 -7.55
CA PRO A 3 -21.76 5.75 -7.01
C PRO A 3 -23.23 5.98 -6.65
N GLN A 4 -23.59 7.20 -6.24
CA GLN A 4 -24.96 7.52 -5.84
C GLN A 4 -25.89 7.51 -7.05
N ALA A 5 -25.50 8.21 -8.13
CA ALA A 5 -26.28 8.18 -9.38
C ALA A 5 -26.45 6.77 -9.96
N PHE A 6 -25.47 5.89 -9.76
CA PHE A 6 -25.57 4.48 -10.16
C PHE A 6 -26.56 3.70 -9.30
N LEU A 7 -26.54 3.90 -7.98
CA LEU A 7 -27.52 3.30 -7.07
C LEU A 7 -28.94 3.80 -7.37
N ASP A 8 -29.10 5.11 -7.57
CA ASP A 8 -30.39 5.73 -7.90
C ASP A 8 -30.98 5.13 -9.19
N HIS A 9 -30.13 4.90 -10.20
CA HIS A 9 -30.51 4.22 -11.44
C HIS A 9 -30.94 2.77 -11.22
N LEU A 10 -30.22 2.01 -10.39
CA LEU A 10 -30.58 0.62 -10.07
C LEU A 10 -31.90 0.52 -9.33
N THR A 11 -32.17 1.41 -8.37
CA THR A 11 -33.42 1.42 -7.61
C THR A 11 -34.62 1.95 -8.41
N ALA A 12 -34.37 2.68 -9.50
CA ALA A 12 -35.43 3.15 -10.39
C ALA A 12 -35.95 2.05 -11.35
N ASP A 13 -35.23 0.93 -11.48
CA ASP A 13 -35.62 -0.21 -12.31
C ASP A 13 -36.55 -1.17 -11.53
N PRO A 14 -37.83 -1.35 -11.93
CA PRO A 14 -38.77 -2.23 -11.26
C PRO A 14 -38.34 -3.71 -11.19
N GLU A 15 -37.46 -4.16 -12.09
CA GLU A 15 -36.91 -5.52 -12.05
C GLU A 15 -35.86 -5.69 -10.93
N VAL A 16 -35.22 -4.59 -10.52
CA VAL A 16 -34.10 -4.58 -9.56
C VAL A 16 -34.53 -4.08 -8.18
N ASP A 17 -35.52 -3.18 -8.09
CA ASP A 17 -36.03 -2.58 -6.85
C ASP A 17 -36.44 -3.64 -5.81
N GLY A 18 -36.96 -4.79 -6.26
CA GLY A 18 -37.30 -5.92 -5.39
C GLY A 18 -36.14 -6.86 -4.99
N SER A 19 -34.97 -6.71 -5.62
CA SER A 19 -33.81 -7.60 -5.44
C SER A 19 -32.68 -6.99 -4.59
N LEU A 20 -32.66 -5.67 -4.41
CA LEU A 20 -31.69 -4.98 -3.56
C LEU A 20 -32.10 -5.05 -2.09
N VAL A 21 -31.49 -5.95 -1.33
CA VAL A 21 -31.86 -6.19 0.08
C VAL A 21 -31.04 -5.36 1.08
N HIS A 22 -29.90 -4.79 0.66
CA HIS A 22 -29.01 -4.06 1.55
C HIS A 22 -28.10 -3.08 0.81
N VAL A 23 -27.95 -1.88 1.39
CA VAL A 23 -26.94 -0.89 1.00
C VAL A 23 -26.18 -0.49 2.25
N GLN A 24 -24.85 -0.55 2.18
CA GLN A 24 -23.97 -0.09 3.26
C GLN A 24 -23.04 0.99 2.73
N GLU A 25 -23.15 2.18 3.30
CA GLU A 25 -22.17 3.24 3.09
C GLU A 25 -21.06 3.13 4.13
N LEU A 26 -19.82 3.06 3.66
CA LEU A 26 -18.65 3.09 4.53
C LEU A 26 -18.12 4.53 4.60
N PRO A 27 -17.99 5.12 5.79
CA PRO A 27 -17.54 6.51 5.91
C PRO A 27 -16.11 6.65 5.38
N ALA A 28 -15.86 7.77 4.70
CA ALA A 28 -14.53 8.15 4.28
C ALA A 28 -13.61 8.27 5.51
N ARG A 29 -12.38 7.75 5.38
CA ARG A 29 -11.35 7.87 6.42
C ARG A 29 -10.23 8.74 5.90
N PRO A 30 -9.93 9.89 6.56
CA PRO A 30 -8.81 10.71 6.15
C PRO A 30 -7.50 9.93 6.29
N PRO A 31 -6.52 10.13 5.40
CA PRO A 31 -5.23 9.48 5.54
C PRO A 31 -4.52 10.00 6.78
N LEU A 32 -4.00 9.09 7.60
CA LEU A 32 -3.08 9.43 8.69
C LEU A 32 -1.67 9.15 8.19
N VAL A 33 -0.91 10.21 7.90
CA VAL A 33 0.49 10.11 7.45
C VAL A 33 1.39 10.63 8.57
N GLN A 34 2.42 9.86 8.88
CA GLN A 34 3.47 10.19 9.84
C GLN A 34 4.76 10.57 9.09
N PRO A 35 5.59 11.46 9.65
CA PRO A 35 6.89 11.75 9.07
C PRO A 35 7.75 10.49 9.00
N PHE A 36 8.74 10.48 8.11
CA PHE A 36 9.74 9.42 8.11
C PHE A 36 10.46 9.36 9.47
N PRO A 37 10.75 8.14 9.99
CA PRO A 37 11.40 7.99 11.29
C PRO A 37 12.83 8.55 11.27
N ALA A 38 13.37 8.86 12.44
CA ALA A 38 14.75 9.30 12.57
C ALA A 38 15.72 8.26 11.99
N GLY A 39 16.74 8.71 11.26
CA GLY A 39 17.72 7.84 10.63
C GLY A 39 17.23 7.17 9.33
N PHE A 40 16.05 7.52 8.83
CA PHE A 40 15.61 7.06 7.51
C PHE A 40 16.55 7.63 6.42
N PRO A 41 17.07 6.80 5.49
CA PRO A 41 18.08 7.26 4.52
C PRO A 41 17.57 8.41 3.65
N GLU A 42 18.31 9.53 3.60
CA GLU A 42 17.92 10.73 2.84
C GLU A 42 17.70 10.45 1.35
N VAL A 43 18.51 9.55 0.78
CA VAL A 43 18.33 9.09 -0.60
C VAL A 43 16.95 8.46 -0.82
N LEU A 44 16.43 7.71 0.16
CA LEU A 44 15.09 7.13 0.07
C LEU A 44 14.02 8.19 0.28
N VAL A 45 14.19 9.12 1.22
CA VAL A 45 13.27 10.26 1.38
C VAL A 45 13.13 11.02 0.06
N GLY A 46 14.25 11.37 -0.58
CA GLY A 46 14.23 12.09 -1.87
C GLY A 46 13.56 11.28 -2.98
N ARG A 47 13.84 9.97 -3.08
CA ARG A 47 13.20 9.10 -4.09
C ARG A 47 11.71 8.94 -3.84
N LEU A 48 11.28 8.77 -2.59
CA LEU A 48 9.87 8.66 -2.21
C LEU A 48 9.12 9.97 -2.47
N GLY A 49 9.75 11.12 -2.20
CA GLY A 49 9.18 12.44 -2.53
C GLY A 49 8.91 12.61 -4.03
N LEU A 50 9.79 12.11 -4.91
CA LEU A 50 9.54 12.11 -6.36
C LEU A 50 8.34 11.25 -6.77
N LEU A 51 7.93 10.30 -5.92
CA LEU A 51 6.74 9.47 -6.09
C LEU A 51 5.50 10.06 -5.37
N GLY A 52 5.61 11.26 -4.79
CA GLY A 52 4.55 11.90 -4.01
C GLY A 52 4.33 11.27 -2.63
N ILE A 53 5.35 10.61 -2.07
CA ILE A 53 5.31 9.97 -0.76
C ILE A 53 6.17 10.79 0.20
N ASP A 54 5.52 11.67 0.96
CA ASP A 54 6.17 12.58 1.91
C ASP A 54 6.19 12.06 3.36
N GLY A 55 5.71 10.83 3.57
CA GLY A 55 5.67 10.17 4.86
C GLY A 55 5.11 8.76 4.76
N LEU A 56 4.90 8.12 5.91
CA LEU A 56 4.46 6.75 6.03
C LEU A 56 3.10 6.66 6.72
N TYR A 57 2.25 5.74 6.28
CA TYR A 57 1.10 5.33 7.08
C TYR A 57 1.57 4.58 8.35
N PRO A 58 0.80 4.61 9.45
CA PRO A 58 1.17 3.94 10.70
C PRO A 58 1.54 2.47 10.53
N HIS A 59 0.79 1.71 9.74
CA HIS A 59 1.09 0.29 9.49
C HIS A 59 2.40 0.08 8.71
N GLN A 60 2.82 1.07 7.91
CA GLN A 60 4.10 1.02 7.21
C GLN A 60 5.25 1.31 8.17
N ALA A 61 5.12 2.35 9.00
CA ALA A 61 6.11 2.70 10.01
C ALA A 61 6.32 1.56 11.02
N GLU A 62 5.22 0.98 11.53
CA GLU A 62 5.27 -0.16 12.46
C GLU A 62 5.90 -1.39 11.82
N GLY A 63 5.52 -1.71 10.57
CA GLY A 63 6.10 -2.83 9.83
C GLY A 63 7.60 -2.66 9.58
N LEU A 64 8.04 -1.47 9.19
CA LEU A 64 9.46 -1.17 8.99
C LEU A 64 10.27 -1.23 10.29
N ALA A 65 9.73 -0.70 11.39
CA ALA A 65 10.37 -0.79 12.70
C ALA A 65 10.54 -2.26 13.12
N ALA A 66 9.50 -3.08 12.95
CA ALA A 66 9.57 -4.50 13.27
C ALA A 66 10.60 -5.26 12.42
N LEU A 67 10.68 -4.96 11.11
CA LEU A 67 11.70 -5.54 10.24
C LEU A 67 13.11 -5.10 10.64
N ALA A 68 13.29 -3.84 11.04
CA ALA A 68 14.58 -3.33 11.53
C ALA A 68 15.04 -4.04 12.81
N ASP A 69 14.09 -4.46 13.67
CA ASP A 69 14.36 -5.29 14.85
C ASP A 69 14.66 -6.77 14.51
N GLY A 70 14.68 -7.14 13.22
CA GLY A 70 14.89 -8.52 12.77
C GLY A 70 13.70 -9.45 12.99
N ARG A 71 12.48 -8.91 13.14
CA ARG A 71 11.26 -9.70 13.32
C ARG A 71 10.60 -10.04 11.97
N ASP A 72 9.94 -11.20 11.93
CA ASP A 72 9.03 -11.53 10.84
C ASP A 72 7.73 -10.73 10.97
N VAL A 73 7.23 -10.20 9.84
CA VAL A 73 6.07 -9.30 9.81
C VAL A 73 5.01 -9.80 8.84
N MET A 74 3.76 -9.85 9.31
CA MET A 74 2.58 -10.05 8.48
C MET A 74 1.75 -8.77 8.44
N LEU A 75 1.56 -8.18 7.25
CA LEU A 75 0.74 -6.98 7.05
C LEU A 75 -0.66 -7.36 6.57
N ALA A 76 -1.62 -7.40 7.48
CA ALA A 76 -3.03 -7.70 7.20
C ALA A 76 -3.83 -6.42 6.91
N THR A 77 -3.48 -5.71 5.83
CA THR A 77 -4.15 -4.47 5.42
C THR A 77 -4.87 -4.62 4.07
N GLY A 78 -5.87 -3.76 3.83
CA GLY A 78 -6.66 -3.77 2.60
C GLY A 78 -5.83 -3.67 1.31
N THR A 79 -6.46 -3.97 0.18
CA THR A 79 -5.90 -3.65 -1.13
C THR A 79 -5.69 -2.14 -1.26
N ALA A 80 -4.70 -1.73 -2.07
CA ALA A 80 -4.31 -0.33 -2.24
C ALA A 80 -3.87 0.45 -0.97
N SER A 81 -3.66 -0.21 0.18
CA SER A 81 -3.20 0.45 1.41
C SER A 81 -1.69 0.78 1.44
N GLY A 82 -0.98 0.58 0.33
CA GLY A 82 0.47 0.82 0.27
C GLY A 82 1.34 -0.22 1.00
N LYS A 83 0.84 -1.43 1.30
CA LYS A 83 1.63 -2.49 1.97
C LYS A 83 2.90 -2.90 1.22
N SER A 84 2.92 -2.77 -0.11
CA SER A 84 4.11 -3.07 -0.92
C SER A 84 5.32 -2.22 -0.55
N LEU A 85 5.07 -0.98 -0.10
CA LEU A 85 6.12 -0.05 0.28
C LEU A 85 7.00 -0.61 1.41
N VAL A 86 6.43 -1.40 2.33
CA VAL A 86 7.17 -1.91 3.50
C VAL A 86 8.31 -2.83 3.09
N TYR A 87 8.04 -3.87 2.29
CA TYR A 87 9.11 -4.78 1.87
C TYR A 87 10.04 -4.15 0.82
N GLN A 88 9.54 -3.21 0.01
CA GLN A 88 10.38 -2.49 -0.97
C GLN A 88 11.37 -1.58 -0.28
N VAL A 89 10.92 -0.76 0.68
CA VAL A 89 11.77 0.13 1.47
C VAL A 89 12.72 -0.67 2.34
N ALA A 90 12.28 -1.73 3.00
CA ALA A 90 13.15 -2.58 3.81
C ALA A 90 14.30 -3.17 2.97
N PHE A 91 14.00 -3.68 1.77
CA PHE A 91 15.04 -4.13 0.85
C PHE A 91 15.94 -2.99 0.37
N ALA A 92 15.39 -1.82 0.03
CA ALA A 92 16.17 -0.68 -0.41
C ALA A 92 17.12 -0.18 0.69
N GLN A 93 16.69 -0.14 1.94
CA GLN A 93 17.55 0.17 3.10
C GLN A 93 18.70 -0.84 3.22
N ALA A 94 18.40 -2.14 3.16
CA ALA A 94 19.42 -3.17 3.19
C ALA A 94 20.41 -3.08 2.01
N ALA A 95 19.93 -2.76 0.81
CA ALA A 95 20.75 -2.60 -0.38
C ALA A 95 21.70 -1.39 -0.32
N LEU A 96 21.35 -0.35 0.46
CA LEU A 96 22.20 0.81 0.69
C LEU A 96 23.31 0.54 1.70
N THR A 97 23.10 -0.36 2.66
CA THR A 97 24.03 -0.57 3.78
C THR A 97 24.81 -1.88 3.70
N VAL A 98 24.27 -2.91 3.06
CA VAL A 98 24.86 -4.25 2.99
C VAL A 98 25.41 -4.51 1.58
N PRO A 99 26.73 -4.67 1.40
CA PRO A 99 27.30 -5.00 0.11
C PRO A 99 26.70 -6.29 -0.45
N LYS A 100 26.25 -6.24 -1.71
CA LYS A 100 25.63 -7.38 -2.42
C LYS A 100 24.35 -7.92 -1.75
N ALA A 101 23.58 -7.08 -1.05
CA ALA A 101 22.27 -7.48 -0.52
C ALA A 101 21.37 -8.04 -1.63
N THR A 102 20.64 -9.12 -1.31
CA THR A 102 19.65 -9.73 -2.21
C THR A 102 18.34 -9.96 -1.46
N ALA A 103 17.24 -10.00 -2.21
CA ALA A 103 15.91 -10.35 -1.69
C ALA A 103 15.16 -11.22 -2.69
N LEU A 104 14.29 -12.10 -2.19
CA LEU A 104 13.39 -12.92 -2.97
C LEU A 104 11.94 -12.46 -2.72
N PHE A 105 11.28 -11.94 -3.76
CA PHE A 105 9.86 -11.61 -3.69
C PHE A 105 9.04 -12.68 -4.41
N LEU A 106 8.11 -13.29 -3.66
CA LEU A 106 7.21 -14.33 -4.16
C LEU A 106 5.81 -13.76 -4.33
N PHE A 107 5.23 -14.00 -5.50
CA PHE A 107 3.88 -13.53 -5.85
C PHE A 107 3.06 -14.69 -6.44
N PRO A 108 1.73 -14.71 -6.22
CA PRO A 108 0.87 -15.78 -6.72
C PRO A 108 0.76 -15.81 -8.24
N THR A 109 1.04 -14.70 -8.94
CA THR A 109 0.93 -14.63 -10.41
C THR A 109 2.12 -13.90 -11.03
N LYS A 110 2.48 -14.31 -12.26
CA LYS A 110 3.53 -13.67 -13.06
C LYS A 110 3.20 -12.21 -13.39
N ALA A 111 1.92 -11.90 -13.58
CA ALA A 111 1.47 -10.54 -13.88
C ALA A 111 1.78 -9.61 -12.69
N LEU A 112 1.38 -10.01 -11.48
CA LEU A 112 1.67 -9.25 -10.28
C LEU A 112 3.18 -9.11 -10.03
N ALA A 113 3.96 -10.19 -10.22
CA ALA A 113 5.41 -10.13 -10.09
C ALA A 113 6.04 -9.08 -11.04
N ARG A 114 5.56 -9.00 -12.29
CA ARG A 114 6.04 -8.02 -13.28
C ARG A 114 5.67 -6.58 -12.91
N ASP A 115 4.45 -6.36 -12.43
CA ASP A 115 4.03 -5.02 -11.99
C ASP A 115 4.84 -4.55 -10.76
N GLN A 116 5.10 -5.45 -9.82
CA GLN A 116 5.92 -5.16 -8.65
C GLN A 116 7.39 -4.90 -9.02
N LEU A 117 7.95 -5.64 -9.97
CA LEU A 117 9.30 -5.38 -10.49
C LEU A 117 9.40 -4.02 -11.17
N ARG A 118 8.36 -3.61 -11.93
CA ARG A 118 8.31 -2.29 -12.57
C ARG A 118 8.37 -1.18 -11.52
N SER A 119 7.58 -1.32 -10.45
CA SER A 119 7.55 -0.37 -9.32
C SER A 119 8.89 -0.25 -8.59
N VAL A 120 9.71 -1.30 -8.55
CA VAL A 120 11.05 -1.25 -7.92
C VAL A 120 12.09 -0.60 -8.84
N ARG A 121 11.89 -0.64 -10.15
CA ARG A 121 12.83 -0.13 -11.15
C ARG A 121 12.58 1.33 -11.57
N SER A 122 11.39 1.85 -11.30
CA SER A 122 11.00 3.25 -11.52
C SER A 122 11.56 4.14 -10.41
#